data_AF-A0A1V4HTH3-F1
#
_entry.id   AF-A0A1V4HTH3-F1
#
_cell.length_a   1.000
_cell.length_b   1.000
_cell.length_c   1.000
_cell.angle_alpha   90.00
_cell.angle_beta   90.00
_cell.angle_gamma   90.00
#
_symmetry.space_group_name_H-M   'P 1'
#
loop_
_entity.id
_entity.type
_entity.pdbx_description
1 polymer ?
#
loop_
_entity_poly.entity_id
_entity_poly.type
_entity_poly.pdbx_seq_one_letter_code
_entity_poly.pdbx_strand_id
1 'polypeptide(L)'
;MERTQIFDLMGELKLYGMRAAFDEIMVTAVKRQHEPQHIVGDLLSAEINEKQARSIKYQLTIAKLPLAKDLDDFQFEGTPINQTLVNDLAGGGFIAQQRNVVLVGGTG
;
A
#
# COMPACT_ATOMS: atom_id res chain seq x y z
N MET A 1 35.87 7.82 -8.11
CA MET A 1 34.84 8.72 -7.56
C MET A 1 34.65 8.35 -6.11
N GLU A 2 34.48 9.35 -5.24
CA GLU A 2 34.20 9.12 -3.83
C GLU A 2 32.74 8.70 -3.62
N ARG A 3 32.47 7.85 -2.62
CA ARG A 3 31.09 7.38 -2.28
C ARG A 3 30.11 8.54 -2.14
N THR A 4 30.56 9.64 -1.55
CA THR A 4 29.77 10.86 -1.37
C THR A 4 29.31 11.45 -2.71
N GLN A 5 30.19 11.53 -3.70
CA GLN A 5 29.86 12.04 -5.04
C GLN A 5 28.83 11.16 -5.75
N ILE A 6 28.91 9.84 -5.57
CA ILE A 6 27.93 8.90 -6.13
C ILE A 6 26.56 9.14 -5.50
N PHE A 7 26.49 9.36 -4.18
CA PHE A 7 25.22 9.62 -3.50
C PHE A 7 24.61 10.98 -3.87
N ASP A 8 25.45 11.99 -4.10
CA ASP A 8 25.01 13.30 -4.57
C ASP A 8 24.41 13.19 -5.98
N LEU A 9 25.09 12.51 -6.91
CA LEU A 9 24.59 12.24 -8.26
C LEU A 9 23.30 11.40 -8.26
N MET A 10 23.22 10.38 -7.41
CA MET A 10 21.99 9.60 -7.22
C MET A 10 20.85 10.47 -6.69
N GLY A 11 21.15 11.43 -5.82
CA GLY A 11 20.19 12.42 -5.34
C GLY A 11 19.66 13.30 -6.46
N GLU A 12 20.55 13.85 -7.29
CA GLU A 12 20.21 14.69 -8.44
C GLU A 12 19.34 13.94 -9.47
N LEU A 13 19.70 12.69 -9.77
CA LEU A 13 18.96 11.82 -10.68
C LEU A 13 17.71 11.18 -10.06
N LYS A 14 17.41 11.46 -8.78
CA LYS A 14 16.28 10.88 -8.03
C LYS A 14 16.29 9.34 -7.99
N LEU A 15 17.48 8.75 -7.92
CA LEU A 15 17.72 7.30 -7.87
C LEU A 15 17.63 6.77 -6.43
N TYR A 16 16.44 6.84 -5.85
CA TYR A 16 16.22 6.56 -4.43
C TYR A 16 16.41 5.08 -4.08
N GLY A 17 16.03 4.16 -4.97
CA GLY A 17 16.18 2.73 -4.76
C GLY A 17 17.64 2.32 -4.83
N MET A 18 18.39 2.86 -5.80
CA MET A 18 19.85 2.65 -5.85
C MET A 18 20.54 3.13 -4.59
N ARG A 19 20.23 4.35 -4.16
CA ARG A 19 20.86 4.95 -2.98
C ARG A 19 20.59 4.14 -1.71
N ALA A 20 19.38 3.61 -1.56
CA ALA A 20 19.02 2.78 -0.41
C ALA A 20 19.71 1.40 -0.43
N ALA A 21 19.84 0.78 -1.61
CA ALA A 21 20.41 -0.57 -1.74
C ALA A 21 21.94 -0.59 -1.95
N PHE A 22 22.57 0.59 -2.16
CA PHE A 22 23.96 0.68 -2.58
C PHE A 22 24.93 -0.07 -1.67
N ASP A 23 24.91 0.21 -0.37
CA ASP A 23 25.89 -0.39 0.56
C ASP A 23 25.73 -1.92 0.64
N GLU A 24 24.49 -2.43 0.63
CA GLU A 24 24.21 -3.86 0.67
C GLU A 24 24.66 -4.58 -0.61
N ILE A 25 24.35 -4.00 -1.78
CA ILE A 25 24.76 -4.53 -3.08
C ILE A 25 26.29 -4.52 -3.19
N MET A 26 26.96 -3.44 -2.76
CA MET A 26 28.42 -3.36 -2.79
C MET A 26 29.08 -4.39 -1.87
N VAL A 27 28.55 -4.62 -0.66
CA VAL A 27 29.03 -5.68 0.24
C VAL A 27 28.90 -7.05 -0.41
N THR A 28 27.76 -7.32 -1.04
CA THR A 28 27.50 -8.60 -1.73
C THR A 28 28.40 -8.78 -2.94
N ALA A 29 28.56 -7.73 -3.74
CA ALA A 29 29.40 -7.71 -4.93
C ALA A 29 30.87 -7.99 -4.60
N VAL A 30 31.40 -7.42 -3.51
CA VAL A 30 32.77 -7.69 -3.05
C VAL A 30 32.91 -9.13 -2.57
N LYS A 31 31.94 -9.64 -1.79
CA LYS A 31 31.97 -11.01 -1.27
C LYS A 31 31.91 -12.07 -2.37
N ARG A 32 31.11 -11.82 -3.41
CA ARG A 32 30.83 -12.77 -4.49
C ARG A 32 31.60 -12.48 -5.77
N GLN A 33 32.46 -11.47 -5.78
CA GLN A 33 33.25 -11.03 -6.93
C GLN A 33 32.38 -10.76 -8.17
N HIS A 34 31.26 -10.06 -7.98
CA HIS A 34 30.35 -9.74 -9.08
C HIS A 34 31.06 -8.86 -10.11
N GLU A 35 30.89 -9.20 -11.39
CA GLU A 35 31.35 -8.34 -12.48
C GLU A 35 30.62 -6.99 -12.45
N PRO A 36 31.26 -5.89 -12.89
CA PRO A 36 30.66 -4.56 -12.89
C PRO A 36 29.28 -4.49 -13.55
N GLN A 37 29.05 -5.29 -14.61
CA GLN A 37 27.75 -5.35 -15.29
C GLN A 37 26.64 -5.88 -14.38
N HIS A 38 26.95 -6.86 -13.53
CA HIS A 38 26.02 -7.42 -12.56
C HIS A 38 25.69 -6.40 -11.47
N ILE A 39 26.69 -5.69 -10.94
CA ILE A 39 26.49 -4.65 -9.93
C ILE A 39 25.56 -3.55 -10.44
N VAL A 40 25.78 -3.09 -11.68
CA VAL A 40 24.92 -2.09 -12.32
C VAL A 40 23.51 -2.64 -12.53
N GLY A 41 23.37 -3.91 -12.92
CA GLY A 41 22.08 -4.59 -13.04
C GLY A 41 21.30 -4.66 -11.72
N ASP A 42 21.97 -5.01 -10.63
CA ASP A 42 21.38 -5.10 -9.29
C ASP A 42 20.90 -3.71 -8.80
N LEU A 43 21.73 -2.68 -9.00
CA LEU A 43 21.36 -1.30 -8.66
C LEU A 43 20.15 -0.83 -9.48
N LEU A 44 20.15 -1.08 -10.80
CA LEU A 44 19.02 -0.69 -11.67
C LEU A 44 17.74 -1.43 -11.30
N SER A 45 17.84 -2.71 -10.97
CA SER A 45 16.70 -3.50 -10.51
C SER A 45 16.10 -2.96 -9.21
N ALA A 46 16.96 -2.59 -8.25
CA ALA A 46 16.53 -1.94 -7.00
C ALA A 46 15.77 -0.63 -7.27
N GLU A 47 16.25 0.18 -8.21
CA GLU A 47 15.58 1.43 -8.61
C GLU A 47 14.22 1.21 -9.24
N ILE A 48 14.09 0.23 -10.15
CA ILE A 48 12.83 -0.10 -10.80
C ILE A 48 11.81 -0.57 -9.76
N ASN A 49 12.22 -1.45 -8.84
CA ASN A 49 11.36 -1.95 -7.77
C ASN A 49 10.85 -0.83 -6.87
N GLU A 50 11.73 0.10 -6.47
CA GLU A 50 11.34 1.25 -5.65
C GLU A 50 10.38 2.20 -6.39
N LYS A 51 10.61 2.45 -7.69
CA LYS A 51 9.68 3.24 -8.52
C LYS A 51 8.31 2.57 -8.64
N GLN A 52 8.28 1.26 -8.83
CA GLN A 52 7.04 0.49 -8.91
C GLN A 52 6.29 0.52 -7.57
N ALA A 53 6.98 0.26 -6.46
CA ALA A 53 6.39 0.32 -5.11
C ALA A 53 5.82 1.71 -4.82
N ARG A 54 6.54 2.78 -5.18
CA ARG A 54 6.06 4.15 -5.04
C ARG A 54 4.84 4.44 -5.90
N SER A 55 4.83 3.96 -7.14
CA SER A 55 3.68 4.11 -8.05
C SER A 55 2.45 3.40 -7.50
N ILE A 56 2.60 2.17 -7.00
CA ILE A 56 1.52 1.42 -6.34
C ILE A 56 1.02 2.18 -5.11
N LYS A 57 1.92 2.65 -4.23
CA LYS A 57 1.55 3.43 -3.05
C LYS A 57 0.78 4.71 -3.44
N TYR A 58 1.23 5.40 -4.48
CA TYR A 58 0.57 6.59 -4.99
C TYR A 58 -0.83 6.28 -5.54
N GLN A 59 -0.95 5.22 -6.34
CA GLN A 59 -2.24 4.74 -6.86
C GLN A 59 -3.20 4.35 -5.73
N LEU A 60 -2.73 3.62 -4.71
CA LEU A 60 -3.53 3.26 -3.53
C LEU A 60 -3.98 4.50 -2.75
N THR A 61 -3.08 5.48 -2.59
CA THR A 61 -3.38 6.74 -1.89
C THR A 61 -4.46 7.53 -2.63
N ILE A 62 -4.35 7.64 -3.96
CA ILE A 62 -5.35 8.32 -4.79
C ILE A 62 -6.67 7.57 -4.83
N ALA A 63 -6.62 6.24 -4.93
CA ALA A 63 -7.80 5.39 -4.94
C ALA A 63 -8.54 5.37 -3.59
N LYS A 64 -7.96 5.95 -2.53
CA LYS A 64 -8.48 5.95 -1.16
C LYS A 64 -8.88 4.54 -0.70
N LEU A 65 -8.14 3.51 -1.10
CA LEU A 65 -8.44 2.12 -0.76
C LEU A 65 -7.63 1.63 0.45
N PRO A 66 -8.24 0.87 1.39
CA PRO A 66 -9.67 0.59 1.47
C PRO A 66 -10.38 1.79 2.10
N LEU A 67 -11.34 2.37 1.38
CA LEU A 67 -12.25 3.34 1.96
C LEU A 67 -13.04 2.52 2.98
N ALA A 68 -12.85 2.75 4.28
CA ALA A 68 -13.74 2.21 5.28
C ALA A 68 -15.13 2.75 4.90
N LYS A 69 -15.95 1.90 4.27
CA LYS A 69 -17.31 2.24 3.93
C LYS A 69 -18.08 2.12 5.24
N ASP A 70 -18.22 3.24 5.93
CA ASP A 70 -19.04 3.28 7.12
C ASP A 70 -20.51 3.33 6.72
N LEU A 71 -21.40 2.97 7.65
CA LEU A 71 -22.85 3.12 7.44
C LEU A 71 -23.22 4.58 7.15
N ASP A 72 -22.44 5.54 7.69
CA ASP A 72 -22.60 6.97 7.47
C ASP A 72 -22.36 7.38 6.00
N ASP A 73 -21.51 6.63 5.27
CA ASP A 73 -21.21 6.86 3.85
C ASP A 73 -22.16 6.10 2.91
N PHE A 74 -23.06 5.27 3.45
CA PHE A 74 -23.96 4.45 2.64
C PHE A 74 -25.14 5.29 2.10
N GLN A 75 -25.27 5.35 0.77
CA GLN A 75 -26.38 6.00 0.09
C GLN A 75 -27.57 5.04 0.01
N PHE A 76 -28.60 5.28 0.83
CA PHE A 76 -29.83 4.48 0.83
C PHE A 76 -30.79 4.86 -0.31
N GLU A 77 -30.63 6.05 -0.90
CA GLU A 77 -31.47 6.53 -1.99
C GLU A 77 -31.44 5.57 -3.20
N GLY A 78 -32.62 5.18 -3.69
CA GLY A 78 -32.75 4.23 -4.80
C GLY A 78 -32.52 2.76 -4.44
N THR A 79 -32.24 2.43 -3.17
CA THR A 79 -32.14 1.04 -2.70
C THR A 79 -33.45 0.57 -2.06
N PRO A 80 -33.78 -0.74 -2.11
CA PRO A 80 -34.92 -1.29 -1.38
C PRO A 80 -34.64 -1.48 0.13
N ILE A 81 -33.49 -1.02 0.63
CA ILE A 81 -33.02 -1.29 2.00
C ILE A 81 -33.71 -0.34 2.99
N ASN A 82 -34.18 -0.90 4.09
CA ASN A 82 -34.79 -0.10 5.17
C ASN A 82 -33.71 0.58 6.02
N GLN A 83 -33.44 1.86 5.75
CA GLN A 83 -32.45 2.67 6.48
C GLN A 83 -32.71 2.75 7.99
N THR A 84 -33.98 2.86 8.40
CA THR A 84 -34.33 3.00 9.83
C THR A 84 -33.97 1.72 10.60
N LEU A 85 -34.27 0.56 10.01
CA LEU A 85 -33.92 -0.73 10.59
C LEU A 85 -32.39 -0.91 10.68
N VAL A 86 -31.65 -0.54 9.64
CA VAL A 86 -30.18 -0.63 9.64
C VAL A 86 -29.59 0.23 10.75
N ASN A 87 -30.07 1.46 10.93
CA ASN A 87 -29.59 2.36 11.99
C ASN A 87 -29.94 1.86 13.40
N ASP A 88 -31.14 1.30 13.60
CA ASP A 88 -31.52 0.70 14.90
C ASP A 88 -30.65 -0.52 15.26
N LEU A 89 -30.37 -1.37 14.28
CA LEU A 89 -29.45 -2.51 14.44
C LEU A 89 -28.02 -2.03 14.72
N ALA A 90 -27.54 -1.01 14.01
CA ALA A 90 -26.22 -0.43 14.24
C ALA A 90 -26.07 0.18 15.64
N GLY A 91 -27.16 0.76 16.17
CA GLY A 91 -27.21 1.29 17.53
C GLY A 91 -27.19 0.24 18.64
N GLY A 92 -27.31 -1.06 18.31
CA GLY A 92 -27.15 -2.16 19.27
C GLY A 92 -28.30 -2.29 20.30
N GLY A 93 -29.40 -1.56 20.14
CA GLY A 93 -30.52 -1.56 21.09
C GLY A 93 -31.15 -2.94 21.32
N PHE A 94 -31.04 -3.84 20.35
CA PHE A 94 -31.49 -5.23 20.46
C PHE A 94 -30.77 -6.02 21.57
N ILE A 95 -29.53 -5.65 21.94
CA ILE A 95 -28.77 -6.30 23.01
C ILE A 95 -29.45 -6.04 24.36
N ALA A 96 -29.74 -4.76 24.66
CA ALA A 96 -30.41 -4.38 25.90
C ALA A 96 -31.84 -4.95 25.99
N GLN A 97 -32.51 -5.07 24.85
CA GLN A 97 -33.87 -5.58 24.76
C GLN A 97 -33.94 -7.11 24.63
N GLN A 98 -32.79 -7.80 24.62
CA GLN A 98 -32.69 -9.26 24.44
C GLN A 98 -33.45 -9.79 23.22
N ARG A 99 -33.41 -9.04 22.11
CA ARG A 99 -34.04 -9.41 20.85
C ARG A 99 -33.03 -10.09 19.93
N ASN A 100 -33.45 -11.18 19.30
CA ASN A 100 -32.62 -11.90 18.34
C ASN A 100 -32.58 -11.16 17.00
N VAL A 101 -31.40 -11.12 16.38
CA VAL A 101 -31.20 -10.63 15.02
C VAL A 101 -30.91 -11.84 14.12
N VAL A 102 -31.65 -11.98 13.03
CA VAL A 102 -31.46 -13.07 12.05
C VAL A 102 -31.05 -12.44 10.72
N LEU A 103 -29.87 -12.81 10.23
CA LEU A 103 -29.33 -12.33 8.95
C LEU A 103 -29.60 -13.39 7.88
N VAL A 104 -30.29 -13.01 6.80
CA VAL A 104 -30.64 -13.91 5.70
C VAL A 104 -30.15 -13.32 4.39
N GLY A 105 -29.34 -14.06 3.65
CA GLY A 105 -28.78 -13.63 2.38
C GLY A 105 -27.82 -14.67 1.80
N GLY A 106 -27.37 -14.44 0.57
CA GLY A 106 -26.27 -15.22 -0.02
C GLY A 106 -24.93 -14.95 0.67
N THR A 107 -23.92 -15.73 0.32
CA THR A 107 -22.53 -15.43 0.72
C THR A 107 -22.05 -14.17 0.02
N GLY A 108 -21.32 -13.31 0.75
CA GLY A 108 -20.75 -12.06 0.24
C GLY A 108 -19.90 -12.23 -1.00
#